data_AF-L0F5Q9-F1
#
_entry.id   AF-L0F5Q9-F1
#
_cell.length_a   1.000
_cell.length_b   1.000
_cell.length_c   1.000
_cell.angle_alpha   90.00
_cell.angle_beta   90.00
_cell.angle_gamma   90.00
#
_symmetry.space_group_name_H-M   'P 1'
#
loop_
_entity.id
_entity.type
_entity.pdbx_description
1 polymer ?
#
loop_
_entity_poly.entity_id
_entity_poly.type
_entity_poly.pdbx_seq_one_letter_code
_entity_poly.pdbx_strand_id
1 'polypeptide(L)'
;MSDCCQTLANISQKYASLNKNSGIRELCEREKENYEEIYAELIRKYIEKAGEIANDISGIQIINKFTTNNDVCVYPGGLVNVSLEYLAKLLTFADTAGYEWEVDFVENNNTHFRNLYNCIVKVKCSKEEFVDMAVGKGFRCA
;
A
#
# COMPACT_ATOMS: atom_id res chain seq x y z
N MET A 1 21.04 -13.58 14.54
CA MET A 1 20.54 -12.33 13.94
C MET A 1 20.50 -12.45 12.42
N SER A 2 19.81 -13.45 11.85
CA SER A 2 19.90 -13.68 10.40
C SER A 2 18.76 -14.55 9.90
N ASP A 3 17.54 -13.99 9.86
CA ASP A 3 16.44 -14.59 9.08
C ASP A 3 15.47 -13.52 8.52
N CYS A 4 15.25 -12.42 9.24
CA CYS A 4 14.36 -11.34 8.79
C CYS A 4 14.82 -10.63 7.50
N CYS A 5 16.14 -10.44 7.32
CA CYS A 5 16.67 -9.75 6.13
C CYS A 5 16.61 -10.60 4.85
N GLN A 6 16.67 -11.94 4.97
CA GLN A 6 16.64 -12.84 3.81
C GLN A 6 15.22 -13.00 3.26
N THR A 7 14.20 -12.86 4.13
CA THR A 7 12.79 -12.88 3.72
C THR A 7 12.42 -11.64 2.92
N LEU A 8 12.95 -10.45 3.23
CA LEU A 8 12.65 -9.21 2.51
C LEU A 8 13.24 -9.18 1.08
N ALA A 9 14.48 -9.63 0.90
CA ALA A 9 15.17 -9.62 -0.40
C ALA A 9 14.50 -10.52 -1.47
N ASN A 10 13.74 -11.53 -1.04
CA ASN A 10 13.03 -12.43 -1.95
C ASN A 10 11.62 -11.94 -2.35
N ILE A 11 11.11 -10.85 -1.75
CA ILE A 11 9.76 -10.37 -2.03
C ILE A 11 9.73 -9.47 -3.28
N SER A 12 10.77 -8.66 -3.50
CA SER A 12 10.86 -7.77 -4.68
C SER A 12 10.85 -8.50 -6.03
N GLN A 13 11.25 -9.78 -6.08
CA GLN A 13 11.44 -10.49 -7.35
C GLN A 13 10.23 -11.28 -7.87
N LYS A 14 9.13 -11.43 -7.12
CA LYS A 14 8.21 -12.54 -7.42
C LYS A 14 6.79 -12.23 -7.89
N TYR A 15 6.26 -11.00 -7.82
CA TYR A 15 4.84 -10.79 -8.19
C TYR A 15 4.53 -9.54 -9.01
N ALA A 16 4.90 -9.60 -10.29
CA ALA A 16 4.16 -8.96 -11.35
C ALA A 16 2.92 -9.81 -11.73
N SER A 17 1.88 -9.86 -10.88
CA SER A 17 0.59 -10.48 -11.27
C SER A 17 -0.53 -9.92 -10.37
N LEU A 18 -1.65 -9.36 -10.82
CA LEU A 18 -2.41 -9.48 -12.06
C LEU A 18 -3.06 -8.13 -12.41
N ASN A 19 -2.87 -7.63 -13.63
CA ASN A 19 -3.63 -6.56 -14.33
C ASN A 19 -3.90 -5.19 -13.65
N LYS A 20 -3.70 -5.00 -12.34
CA LYS A 20 -3.95 -3.73 -11.63
C LYS A 20 -2.75 -2.78 -11.69
N ASN A 21 -1.54 -3.31 -11.83
CA ASN A 21 -0.32 -2.52 -12.01
C ASN A 21 -0.10 -2.10 -13.48
N SER A 22 -0.93 -2.58 -14.41
CA SER A 22 -0.84 -2.21 -15.82
C SER A 22 -1.13 -0.71 -15.98
N GLY A 23 -0.10 0.03 -16.43
CA GLY A 23 -0.13 1.50 -16.55
C GLY A 23 0.65 2.22 -15.47
N ILE A 24 0.94 1.59 -14.32
CA ILE A 24 1.72 2.22 -13.25
C ILE A 24 3.19 2.25 -13.64
N ARG A 25 3.79 3.44 -13.63
CA ARG A 25 5.21 3.65 -13.91
C ARG A 25 6.10 2.74 -13.04
N GLU A 26 7.20 2.26 -13.59
CA GLU A 26 8.24 1.56 -12.84
C GLU A 26 8.94 2.48 -11.82
N LEU A 27 9.39 1.88 -10.72
CA LEU A 27 10.18 2.56 -9.69
C LEU A 27 11.60 2.79 -10.22
N CYS A 28 12.14 4.00 -10.05
CA CYS A 28 13.56 4.24 -10.27
C CYS A 28 14.39 3.68 -9.09
N GLU A 29 15.71 3.59 -9.21
CA GLU A 29 16.57 3.01 -8.17
C GLU A 29 16.35 3.62 -6.78
N ARG A 30 16.28 4.96 -6.70
CA ARG A 30 15.99 5.65 -5.44
C ARG A 30 14.61 5.30 -4.86
N GLU A 31 13.62 5.11 -5.72
CA GLU A 31 12.27 4.76 -5.29
C GLU A 31 12.18 3.28 -4.87
N LYS A 32 13.05 2.40 -5.39
CA LYS A 32 13.09 0.99 -4.99
C LYS A 32 13.54 0.83 -3.54
N GLU A 33 14.57 1.56 -3.13
CA GLU A 33 15.06 1.56 -1.74
C GLU A 33 13.94 2.01 -0.78
N ASN A 34 13.29 3.14 -1.06
CA ASN A 34 12.16 3.61 -0.26
C ASN A 34 10.99 2.61 -0.28
N TYR A 35 10.69 2.01 -1.43
CA TYR A 35 9.63 1.02 -1.55
C TYR A 35 9.85 -0.19 -0.64
N GLU A 36 11.07 -0.71 -0.56
CA GLU A 36 11.38 -1.87 0.28
C GLU A 36 11.20 -1.55 1.77
N GLU A 37 11.61 -0.36 2.21
CA GLU A 37 11.40 0.10 3.58
C GLU A 37 9.92 0.27 3.91
N ILE A 38 9.17 0.95 3.04
CA ILE A 38 7.73 1.18 3.20
C ILE A 38 6.98 -0.15 3.21
N TYR A 39 7.29 -1.05 2.29
CA TYR A 39 6.64 -2.34 2.21
C TYR A 39 6.91 -3.21 3.44
N ALA A 40 8.15 -3.21 3.94
CA ALA A 40 8.50 -3.89 5.19
C ALA A 40 7.75 -3.30 6.39
N GLU A 41 7.60 -1.97 6.47
CA GLU A 41 6.82 -1.31 7.51
C GLU A 41 5.34 -1.71 7.46
N LEU A 42 4.73 -1.73 6.28
CA LEU A 42 3.34 -2.13 6.10
C LEU A 42 3.11 -3.58 6.53
N ILE A 43 4.02 -4.50 6.17
CA ILE A 43 3.97 -5.88 6.63
C ILE A 43 4.06 -5.94 8.16
N ARG A 44 5.01 -5.25 8.77
CA ARG A 44 5.16 -5.23 10.24
C ARG A 44 3.88 -4.76 10.92
N LYS A 45 3.30 -3.64 10.48
CA LYS A 45 2.05 -3.12 11.05
C LYS A 45 0.86 -4.05 10.83
N TYR A 46 0.79 -4.71 9.67
CA TYR A 46 -0.24 -5.71 9.41
C TYR A 46 -0.12 -6.89 10.38
N ILE A 47 1.08 -7.43 10.58
CA ILE A 47 1.35 -8.54 11.52
C ILE A 47 0.97 -8.16 12.95
N GLU A 48 1.36 -6.97 13.40
CA GLU A 48 1.07 -6.48 14.75
C GLU A 48 -0.43 -6.45 15.05
N LYS A 49 -1.27 -6.27 14.02
CA LYS A 49 -2.72 -6.27 14.13
C LYS A 49 -3.35 -7.64 13.88
N ALA A 50 -2.78 -8.42 12.95
CA ALA A 50 -3.32 -9.71 12.55
C ALA A 50 -2.93 -10.88 13.46
N GLY A 51 -1.89 -10.72 14.28
CA GLY A 51 -1.41 -11.75 15.20
C GLY A 51 -0.56 -12.84 14.54
N GLU A 52 -0.91 -13.28 13.32
CA GLU A 52 -0.14 -14.24 12.53
C GLU A 52 -0.18 -13.91 11.02
N ILE A 53 0.89 -14.26 10.30
CA ILE A 53 0.88 -14.27 8.83
C ILE A 53 0.51 -15.67 8.37
N ALA A 54 -0.46 -15.81 7.48
CA ALA A 54 -0.54 -17.01 6.65
C ALA A 54 0.81 -17.18 5.91
N ASN A 55 1.29 -18.42 5.71
CA ASN A 55 2.61 -18.72 5.13
C ASN A 55 2.91 -18.10 3.73
N ASP A 56 1.98 -17.33 3.17
CA ASP A 56 2.11 -16.56 1.94
C ASP A 56 1.83 -15.06 2.20
N ILE A 57 2.90 -14.29 2.42
CA ILE A 57 2.86 -12.82 2.56
C ILE A 57 2.55 -12.16 1.21
N SER A 58 2.97 -12.80 0.11
CA SER A 58 2.80 -12.35 -1.28
C SER A 58 1.37 -12.59 -1.78
N GLY A 59 0.41 -11.96 -1.11
CA GLY A 59 -1.00 -12.14 -1.43
C GLY A 59 -1.95 -11.39 -0.51
N ILE A 60 -1.44 -10.72 0.53
CA ILE A 60 -2.27 -9.97 1.49
C ILE A 60 -3.05 -8.90 0.73
N GLN A 61 -4.35 -9.14 0.59
CA GLN A 61 -5.33 -8.18 0.10
C GLN A 61 -5.82 -7.36 1.28
N ILE A 62 -5.97 -6.07 1.08
CA ILE A 62 -6.47 -5.14 2.09
C ILE A 62 -7.54 -4.24 1.49
N ILE A 63 -8.48 -3.83 2.34
CA ILE A 63 -9.46 -2.84 1.96
C ILE A 63 -8.91 -1.47 2.29
N ASN A 64 -8.56 -0.68 1.27
CA ASN A 64 -7.97 0.64 1.52
C ASN A 64 -9.02 1.74 1.64
N LYS A 65 -8.79 2.61 2.62
CA LYS A 65 -9.49 3.87 2.78
C LYS A 65 -8.48 4.99 2.93
N PHE A 66 -8.36 5.84 1.91
CA PHE A 66 -7.48 7.00 1.92
C PHE A 66 -8.24 8.25 2.39
N THR A 67 -7.61 9.04 3.24
CA THR A 67 -8.17 10.26 3.82
C THR A 67 -7.14 11.38 3.80
N THR A 68 -7.56 12.63 3.56
CA THR A 68 -6.70 13.80 3.76
C THR A 68 -6.67 14.21 5.24
N ASN A 69 -5.88 15.24 5.56
CA ASN A 69 -5.86 15.88 6.88
C ASN A 69 -7.23 16.36 7.40
N ASN A 70 -8.17 16.65 6.50
CA ASN A 70 -9.53 17.08 6.86
C ASN A 70 -10.54 15.92 6.86
N ASP A 71 -10.05 14.67 6.93
CA ASP A 71 -10.82 13.42 6.85
C ASP A 71 -11.67 13.30 5.58
N VAL A 72 -11.33 14.08 4.54
CA VAL A 72 -11.97 13.98 3.23
C VAL A 72 -11.50 12.70 2.61
N CYS A 73 -12.45 11.85 2.23
CA CYS A 73 -12.09 10.58 1.62
C CYS A 73 -11.55 10.82 0.21
N VAL A 74 -10.31 10.41 0.00
CA VAL A 74 -9.61 10.50 -1.26
C VAL A 74 -9.62 9.10 -1.85
N TYR A 75 -10.78 8.59 -2.26
CA TYR A 75 -10.78 7.33 -3.00
C TYR A 75 -10.25 7.61 -4.40
N PRO A 76 -9.05 7.16 -4.78
CA PRO A 76 -8.72 7.10 -6.18
C PRO A 76 -9.50 5.88 -6.68
N GLY A 77 -10.52 6.08 -7.51
CA GLY A 77 -11.41 4.97 -7.87
C GLY A 77 -10.66 3.73 -8.37
N GLY A 78 -10.98 2.56 -7.79
CA GLY A 78 -10.30 1.28 -8.08
C GLY A 78 -9.37 0.77 -6.98
N LEU A 79 -9.07 1.56 -5.94
CA LEU A 79 -8.15 1.17 -4.86
C LEU A 79 -8.79 0.48 -3.65
N VAL A 80 -10.10 0.20 -3.71
CA VAL A 80 -10.85 -0.31 -2.56
C VAL A 80 -10.34 -1.68 -2.09
N ASN A 81 -9.90 -2.55 -2.99
CA ASN A 81 -9.30 -3.84 -2.64
C ASN A 81 -8.02 -4.03 -3.47
N VAL A 82 -6.85 -3.85 -2.85
CA VAL A 82 -5.55 -4.01 -3.51
C VAL A 82 -4.55 -4.72 -2.60
N SER A 83 -3.45 -5.20 -3.18
CA SER A 83 -2.37 -5.81 -2.41
C SER A 83 -1.59 -4.77 -1.59
N LEU A 84 -0.89 -5.22 -0.55
CA LEU A 84 0.08 -4.39 0.17
C LEU A 84 1.17 -3.82 -0.76
N GLU A 85 1.61 -4.58 -1.77
CA GLU A 85 2.59 -4.11 -2.75
C GLU A 85 2.07 -2.91 -3.54
N TYR A 86 0.79 -2.96 -3.94
CA TYR A 86 0.13 -1.87 -4.64
C TYR A 86 0.11 -0.61 -3.77
N LEU A 87 -0.25 -0.77 -2.49
CA LEU A 87 -0.25 0.31 -1.52
C LEU A 87 1.16 0.88 -1.31
N ALA A 88 2.15 0.02 -1.07
CA ALA A 88 3.55 0.44 -0.88
C ALA A 88 4.05 1.26 -2.06
N LYS A 89 3.72 0.84 -3.29
CA LYS A 89 4.11 1.56 -4.51
C LYS A 89 3.48 2.96 -4.57
N LEU A 90 2.20 3.09 -4.20
CA LEU A 90 1.54 4.40 -4.13
C LEU A 90 2.15 5.30 -3.06
N LEU A 91 2.41 4.75 -1.87
CA LEU A 91 3.02 5.47 -0.76
C LEU A 91 4.47 5.88 -1.07
N THR A 92 5.21 5.07 -1.83
CA THR A 92 6.55 5.42 -2.33
C THR A 92 6.52 6.68 -3.19
N PHE A 93 5.53 6.79 -4.09
CA PHE A 93 5.39 7.98 -4.91
C PHE A 93 4.88 9.19 -4.13
N ALA A 94 4.02 8.99 -3.13
CA ALA A 94 3.60 10.04 -2.22
C ALA A 94 4.79 10.58 -1.41
N ASP A 95 5.60 9.70 -0.83
CA ASP A 95 6.83 10.03 -0.11
C ASP A 95 7.83 10.78 -0.99
N THR A 96 8.05 10.29 -2.21
CA THR A 96 8.93 10.95 -3.20
C THR A 96 8.42 12.34 -3.62
N ALA A 97 7.11 12.56 -3.59
CA ALA A 97 6.49 13.86 -3.83
C ALA A 97 6.54 14.79 -2.60
N GLY A 98 7.08 14.32 -1.47
CA GLY A 98 7.18 15.07 -0.21
C GLY A 98 5.91 15.04 0.64
N TYR A 99 4.99 14.10 0.38
CA TYR A 99 3.77 13.96 1.17
C TYR A 99 4.00 13.03 2.34
N GLU A 100 3.79 13.54 3.55
CA GLU A 100 3.72 12.69 4.75
C GLU A 100 2.47 11.82 4.69
N TRP A 101 2.56 10.60 5.21
CA TRP A 101 1.45 9.67 5.30
C TRP A 101 1.52 8.82 6.56
N GLU A 102 0.37 8.33 6.98
CA GLU A 102 0.20 7.45 8.15
C GLU A 102 -0.71 6.29 7.76
N VAL A 103 -0.42 5.10 8.29
CA VAL A 103 -1.21 3.88 8.06
C VAL A 103 -1.60 3.24 9.39
N ASP A 104 -2.87 2.83 9.49
CA ASP A 104 -3.40 1.96 10.53
C ASP A 104 -4.17 0.78 9.90
N PHE A 105 -4.11 -0.38 10.56
CA PHE A 105 -4.86 -1.57 10.15
C PHE A 105 -5.90 -1.92 11.20
N VAL A 106 -7.13 -2.11 10.76
CA VAL A 106 -8.29 -2.44 11.59
C VAL A 106 -8.96 -3.69 11.05
N GLU A 107 -9.27 -4.63 11.92
CA GLU A 107 -10.00 -5.84 11.54
C GLU A 107 -11.34 -5.49 10.88
N ASN A 108 -11.67 -6.16 9.78
CA ASN A 108 -12.94 -5.92 9.11
C ASN A 108 -14.05 -6.80 9.70
N ASN A 109 -15.00 -6.16 10.37
CA ASN A 109 -16.18 -6.82 10.93
C ASN A 109 -17.25 -7.14 9.87
N ASN A 110 -17.03 -6.79 8.60
CA ASN A 110 -17.98 -7.05 7.52
C ASN A 110 -17.96 -8.53 7.10
N THR A 111 -19.12 -9.17 7.15
CA THR A 111 -19.32 -10.58 6.80
C THR A 111 -18.96 -10.92 5.35
N HIS A 112 -19.01 -9.95 4.43
CA HIS A 112 -18.64 -10.14 3.02
C HIS A 112 -17.12 -10.16 2.78
N PHE A 113 -16.32 -9.65 3.72
CA PHE A 113 -14.88 -9.53 3.61
C PHE A 113 -14.17 -10.14 4.82
N ARG A 114 -14.74 -11.22 5.37
CA ARG A 114 -14.13 -11.98 6.46
C ARG A 114 -12.67 -12.30 6.13
N ASN A 115 -11.80 -12.05 7.09
CA ASN A 115 -10.33 -12.24 7.03
C ASN A 115 -9.55 -11.18 6.25
N LEU A 116 -10.17 -10.10 5.76
CA LEU A 116 -9.44 -8.93 5.26
C LEU A 116 -9.34 -7.84 6.34
N TYR A 117 -8.24 -7.09 6.31
CA TYR A 117 -8.07 -5.90 7.16
C TYR A 117 -8.45 -4.65 6.38
N ASN A 118 -9.11 -3.71 7.06
CA ASN A 118 -9.23 -2.34 6.60
C ASN A 118 -7.89 -1.64 6.85
N CYS A 119 -7.26 -1.15 5.79
CA CYS A 119 -6.10 -0.30 5.85
C CYS A 119 -6.56 1.15 5.72
N ILE A 120 -6.43 1.92 6.80
CA ILE A 120 -6.75 3.34 6.83
C ILE A 120 -5.46 4.08 6.55
N VAL A 121 -5.42 4.82 5.44
CA VAL A 121 -4.29 5.62 5.03
C VAL A 121 -4.66 7.09 5.18
N LYS A 122 -3.86 7.84 5.92
CA LYS A 122 -3.96 9.30 6.00
C LYS A 122 -2.80 9.91 5.25
N VAL A 123 -3.09 10.79 4.29
CA VAL A 123 -2.08 11.50 3.50
C VAL A 123 -2.17 12.99 3.80
N LYS A 124 -1.03 13.63 4.05
CA LYS A 124 -0.96 15.04 4.46
C LYS A 124 -0.89 15.97 3.25
N CYS A 125 -1.86 15.85 2.35
CA CYS A 125 -2.05 16.73 1.20
C CYS A 125 -3.55 16.86 0.88
N SER A 126 -3.90 17.73 -0.06
CA SER A 126 -5.27 17.83 -0.57
C SER A 126 -5.66 16.60 -1.40
N LYS A 127 -6.97 16.45 -1.63
CA LYS A 127 -7.50 15.36 -2.45
C LYS A 127 -6.97 15.47 -3.88
N GLU A 128 -7.01 16.68 -4.42
CA GLU A 128 -6.61 17.01 -5.78
C GLU A 128 -5.12 16.71 -5.99
N GLU A 129 -4.25 17.18 -5.09
CA GLU A 129 -2.80 16.91 -5.17
C GLU A 129 -2.48 15.41 -5.12
N PHE A 130 -3.17 14.65 -4.27
CA PHE A 130 -2.95 13.21 -4.16
C PHE A 130 -3.42 12.46 -5.40
N VAL A 131 -4.61 12.80 -5.91
CA VAL A 131 -5.18 12.18 -7.12
C VAL A 131 -4.33 12.51 -8.34
N ASP A 132 -3.93 13.76 -8.52
CA ASP A 132 -3.09 14.19 -9.64
C ASP A 132 -1.73 13.48 -9.61
N MET A 133 -1.14 13.32 -8.42
CA MET A 133 0.08 12.53 -8.24
C MET A 133 -0.15 11.07 -8.65
N ALA A 134 -1.20 10.43 -8.13
CA ALA A 134 -1.48 9.02 -8.41
C ALA A 134 -1.73 8.79 -9.91
N VAL A 135 -2.59 9.59 -10.55
CA VAL A 135 -2.85 9.54 -12.00
C VAL A 135 -1.58 9.79 -12.80
N GLY A 136 -0.77 10.79 -12.40
CA GLY A 136 0.51 11.10 -13.04
C GLY A 136 1.53 9.97 -12.98
N LYS A 137 1.39 9.03 -12.03
CA LYS A 137 2.19 7.79 -11.94
C LYS A 137 1.51 6.58 -12.57
N GLY A 138 0.35 6.77 -13.19
CA GLY A 138 -0.39 5.74 -13.92
C GLY A 138 -1.31 4.88 -13.07
N PHE A 139 -1.61 5.32 -11.84
CA PHE A 139 -2.67 4.71 -11.05
C PHE A 139 -4.02 5.06 -11.66
N ARG A 140 -4.95 4.11 -11.62
CA ARG A 140 -6.33 4.38 -12.01
C ARG A 140 -7.00 5.07 -10.85
N CYS A 141 -7.56 6.24 -11.12
CA CYS A 141 -8.37 7.01 -10.19
C CYS A 141 -9.65 7.36 -10.96
N ALA A 142 -10.80 6.87 -10.48
CA ALA A 142 -12.12 7.29 -10.98
C ALA A 142 -12.61 8.53 -10.22
#